data_AF-A0A6G0UAU9-F1
#
_entry.id   AF-A0A6G0UAU9-F1
#
_cell.length_a   1.000
_cell.length_b   1.000
_cell.length_c   1.000
_cell.angle_alpha   90.00
_cell.angle_beta   90.00
_cell.angle_gamma   90.00
#
_symmetry.space_group_name_H-M   'P 1'
#
loop_
_entity.id
_entity.type
_entity.pdbx_description
1 polymer ?
#
loop_
_entity_poly.entity_id
_entity_poly.type
_entity_poly.pdbx_seq_one_letter_code
_entity_poly.pdbx_strand_id
1 'polypeptide(L)'
;NYECEGLNVLYAGNPYREGKNPEGYVRLSCADNVLTQDLLIKKFRSIEWSRFDEHQMFVYITPGGRMATKKCFADLMNELTLKDLRNPIKPEDLLLLSGTTMICDLLGQVLFDEDEVLLAHSPYY
;
A
#
# COMPACT_ATOMS: atom_id res chain seq x y z
N ASN A 1 10.73 -3.52 22.41
CA ASN A 1 11.02 -2.94 21.08
C ASN A 1 12.25 -3.56 20.39
N TYR A 2 12.49 -4.87 20.47
CA TYR A 2 13.61 -5.52 19.76
C TYR A 2 13.31 -6.92 19.18
N GLU A 3 12.07 -7.42 19.27
CA GLU A 3 11.80 -8.82 18.87
C GLU A 3 11.47 -9.00 17.38
N CYS A 4 11.11 -7.94 16.65
CA CYS A 4 10.78 -8.06 15.23
C CYS A 4 12.00 -8.12 14.28
N GLU A 5 13.20 -7.74 14.73
CA GLU A 5 14.41 -7.80 13.89
C GLU A 5 14.96 -9.23 13.72
N GLY A 6 14.53 -10.19 14.54
CA GLY A 6 15.03 -11.57 14.50
C GLY A 6 14.38 -12.49 13.46
N LEU A 7 13.17 -12.19 12.99
CA LEU A 7 12.33 -13.17 12.30
C LEU A 7 12.74 -13.48 10.84
N ASN A 8 13.55 -12.63 10.22
CA ASN A 8 14.02 -12.83 8.84
C ASN A 8 15.52 -13.12 8.72
N VAL A 9 16.26 -13.21 9.84
CA VAL A 9 17.72 -13.40 9.81
C VAL A 9 18.10 -14.75 9.20
N LEU A 10 17.38 -15.83 9.55
CA LEU A 10 17.62 -17.17 9.02
C LEU A 10 17.37 -17.24 7.51
N TYR A 11 16.26 -16.66 7.06
CA TYR A 11 15.96 -16.57 5.62
C TYR A 11 16.98 -15.72 4.87
N ALA A 12 17.37 -14.56 5.40
CA ALA A 12 18.33 -13.67 4.76
C ALA A 12 19.73 -14.33 4.61
N GLY A 13 20.13 -15.13 5.59
CA GLY A 13 21.42 -15.85 5.57
C GLY A 13 21.42 -17.11 4.69
N ASN A 14 20.28 -17.80 4.54
CA ASN A 14 20.21 -19.05 3.79
C ASN A 14 18.85 -19.23 3.07
N PRO A 15 18.54 -18.44 2.03
CA PRO A 15 17.23 -18.48 1.38
C PRO A 15 17.09 -19.72 0.50
N TYR A 16 15.92 -20.37 0.56
CA TYR A 16 15.54 -21.44 -0.35
C TYR A 16 15.61 -20.96 -1.81
N ARG A 17 16.20 -21.80 -2.67
CA ARG A 17 16.19 -21.60 -4.12
C ARG A 17 16.09 -22.95 -4.82
N GLU A 18 15.05 -23.11 -5.63
CA GLU A 18 14.88 -24.31 -6.44
C GLU A 18 16.15 -24.57 -7.29
N GLY A 19 16.69 -25.79 -7.18
CA GLY A 19 17.90 -26.24 -7.90
C GLY A 19 19.25 -25.67 -7.42
N LYS A 20 19.27 -24.57 -6.64
CA LYS A 20 20.52 -23.96 -6.12
C LYS A 20 20.72 -24.16 -4.63
N ASN A 21 19.65 -24.15 -3.86
CA ASN A 21 19.66 -24.29 -2.42
C ASN A 21 18.34 -24.90 -1.93
N PRO A 22 18.09 -26.19 -2.20
CA PRO A 22 16.84 -26.85 -1.83
C PRO A 22 16.65 -26.98 -0.30
N GLU A 23 17.75 -26.94 0.46
CA GLU A 23 17.76 -26.99 1.93
C GLU A 23 17.69 -25.60 2.59
N GLY A 24 17.52 -24.53 1.79
CA GLY A 24 17.36 -23.18 2.32
C GLY A 24 16.00 -22.94 2.99
N TYR A 25 15.89 -21.87 3.75
CA TYR A 25 14.65 -21.47 4.40
C TYR A 25 13.65 -20.88 3.41
N VAL A 26 12.39 -21.29 3.51
CA VAL A 26 11.28 -20.73 2.72
C VAL A 26 10.65 -19.57 3.50
N ARG A 27 10.47 -18.42 2.85
CA ARG A 27 9.85 -17.23 3.46
C ARG A 27 8.33 -17.35 3.45
N LEU A 28 7.75 -17.58 4.63
CA LEU A 28 6.29 -17.63 4.85
C LEU A 28 5.77 -16.50 5.74
N SER A 29 6.66 -15.65 6.26
CA SER A 29 6.36 -14.59 7.23
C SER A 29 6.00 -13.24 6.60
N CYS A 30 5.92 -13.16 5.27
CA CYS A 30 5.71 -11.91 4.56
C CYS A 30 4.35 -11.88 3.86
N ALA A 31 3.59 -10.80 4.06
CA ALA A 31 2.28 -10.59 3.47
C ALA A 31 2.36 -9.99 2.04
N ASP A 32 3.29 -10.49 1.22
CA ASP A 32 3.46 -10.06 -0.17
C ASP A 32 2.46 -10.79 -1.09
N ASN A 33 1.59 -10.07 -1.81
CA ASN A 33 0.71 -10.68 -2.81
C ASN A 33 1.37 -10.70 -4.20
N VAL A 34 1.95 -11.84 -4.56
CA VAL A 34 2.56 -12.08 -5.89
C VAL A 34 1.61 -12.75 -6.89
N LEU A 35 0.41 -13.16 -6.46
CA LEU A 35 -0.49 -14.02 -7.24
C LEU A 35 -1.07 -13.32 -8.48
N THR A 36 -1.16 -11.99 -8.46
CA THR A 36 -1.72 -11.18 -9.56
C THR A 36 -0.66 -10.34 -10.27
N GLN A 37 0.62 -10.63 -10.03
CA GLN A 37 1.71 -9.82 -10.57
C GLN A 37 1.76 -9.85 -12.10
N ASP A 38 1.42 -10.98 -12.71
CA ASP A 38 1.33 -11.15 -14.15
C ASP A 38 0.27 -10.24 -14.79
N LEU A 39 -0.91 -10.13 -14.15
CA LEU A 39 -2.00 -9.25 -14.58
C LEU A 39 -1.58 -7.78 -14.53
N LEU A 40 -0.91 -7.39 -13.44
CA LEU A 40 -0.39 -6.03 -13.25
C LEU A 40 0.69 -5.69 -14.29
N ILE A 41 1.65 -6.61 -14.52
CA ILE A 41 2.70 -6.41 -15.52
C ILE A 41 2.11 -6.31 -16.93
N LYS A 42 1.15 -7.17 -17.27
CA LYS A 42 0.45 -7.14 -18.56
C LYS A 42 -0.27 -5.80 -18.74
N LYS A 43 -1.00 -5.33 -17.72
CA LYS A 43 -1.68 -4.03 -17.78
C LYS A 43 -0.69 -2.88 -17.91
N PHE A 44 0.38 -2.87 -17.11
CA PHE A 44 1.41 -1.84 -17.15
C PHE A 44 2.08 -1.74 -18.52
N ARG A 45 2.40 -2.87 -19.14
CA ARG A 45 2.96 -2.91 -20.50
C ARG A 45 1.98 -2.46 -21.59
N SER A 46 0.68 -2.53 -21.33
CA SER A 46 -0.35 -2.07 -22.28
C SER A 46 -0.63 -0.58 -22.23
N ILE A 47 -0.02 0.15 -21.28
CA ILE A 47 -0.22 1.60 -21.13
C ILE A 47 0.44 2.32 -22.32
N GLU A 48 -0.35 3.14 -23.01
CA GLU A 48 0.15 4.06 -24.03
C GLU A 48 0.75 5.31 -23.34
N TRP A 49 2.06 5.26 -23.08
CA TRP A 49 2.76 6.29 -22.31
C TRP A 49 2.78 7.69 -22.97
N SER A 50 2.65 7.76 -24.29
CA SER A 50 2.54 9.02 -25.03
C SER A 50 1.29 9.84 -24.68
N ARG A 51 0.29 9.25 -24.00
CA ARG A 51 -0.90 9.97 -23.54
C ARG A 51 -0.66 10.84 -22.31
N PHE A 52 0.45 10.63 -21.60
CA PHE A 52 0.77 11.41 -20.43
C PHE A 52 1.55 12.66 -20.84
N ASP A 53 1.11 13.80 -20.33
CA ASP A 53 1.85 15.05 -20.49
C ASP A 53 3.06 15.03 -19.55
N GLU A 54 4.24 14.76 -20.09
CA GLU A 54 5.50 14.72 -19.34
C GLU A 54 5.76 16.03 -18.60
N HIS A 55 5.39 17.18 -19.17
CA HIS A 55 5.58 18.47 -18.51
C HIS A 55 4.74 18.58 -17.24
N GLN A 56 3.60 17.91 -17.18
CA GLN A 56 2.76 17.81 -15.98
C GLN A 56 3.27 16.77 -14.98
N MET A 57 4.16 15.86 -15.38
CA MET A 57 4.68 14.83 -14.47
C MET A 57 5.87 15.30 -13.63
N PHE A 58 6.60 16.33 -14.08
CA PHE A 58 7.78 16.87 -13.39
C PHE A 58 7.54 18.20 -12.65
N VAL A 59 6.28 18.61 -12.49
CA VAL A 59 5.93 19.79 -11.68
C VAL A 59 5.72 19.42 -10.22
N TYR A 60 5.71 20.43 -9.35
CA TYR A 60 5.41 20.27 -7.94
C TYR A 60 4.11 19.49 -7.72
N ILE A 61 4.17 18.59 -6.74
CA ILE A 61 3.10 17.69 -6.40
C ILE A 61 1.97 18.51 -5.75
N THR A 62 0.74 18.29 -6.21
CA THR A 62 -0.45 18.84 -5.54
C THR A 62 -0.61 18.15 -4.17
N PRO A 63 -0.76 18.90 -3.06
CA PRO A 63 -1.00 18.31 -1.75
C PRO A 63 -2.18 17.34 -1.77
N GLY A 64 -1.97 16.13 -1.26
CA GLY A 64 -2.97 15.06 -1.25
C GLY A 64 -3.23 14.41 -2.61
N GLY A 65 -2.50 14.74 -3.67
CA GLY A 65 -2.55 14.07 -4.98
C GLY A 65 -3.49 14.70 -6.01
N ARG A 66 -3.36 14.28 -7.27
CA ARG A 66 -4.14 14.79 -8.40
C ARG A 66 -5.59 14.32 -8.36
N MET A 67 -6.54 15.19 -8.72
CA MET A 67 -7.97 14.88 -8.70
C MET A 67 -8.37 13.69 -9.59
N ALA A 68 -7.73 13.53 -10.75
CA ALA A 68 -7.95 12.38 -11.63
C ALA A 68 -7.62 11.05 -10.92
N THR A 69 -6.54 11.01 -10.14
CA THR A 69 -6.15 9.85 -9.35
C THR A 69 -7.12 9.61 -8.19
N LYS A 70 -7.51 10.68 -7.47
CA LYS A 70 -8.50 10.60 -6.39
C LYS A 70 -9.83 10.04 -6.88
N LYS A 71 -10.30 10.50 -8.05
CA LYS A 71 -11.53 10.00 -8.67
C LYS A 71 -11.44 8.51 -8.99
N CYS A 72 -10.37 8.08 -9.65
CA CYS A 72 -10.13 6.67 -9.94
C CYS A 72 -10.14 5.80 -8.67
N PHE A 73 -9.51 6.29 -7.59
CA PHE A 73 -9.49 5.57 -6.32
C PHE A 73 -10.86 5.53 -5.63
N ALA A 74 -11.60 6.64 -5.63
CA ALA A 74 -12.97 6.71 -5.12
C ALA A 74 -13.88 5.73 -5.87
N ASP A 75 -13.83 5.73 -7.20
CA ASP A 75 -14.61 4.82 -8.05
C ASP A 75 -14.27 3.36 -7.72
N LEU A 76 -12.97 3.03 -7.60
CA LEU A 76 -12.51 1.68 -7.25
C LEU A 76 -12.99 1.24 -5.85
N MET A 77 -12.89 2.09 -4.84
CA MET A 77 -13.31 1.76 -3.47
C MET A 77 -14.84 1.62 -3.37
N ASN A 78 -15.57 2.51 -4.03
CA ASN A 78 -17.03 2.44 -4.12
C ASN A 78 -17.47 1.15 -4.84
N GLU A 79 -16.72 0.71 -5.85
CA GLU A 79 -16.98 -0.56 -6.53
C GLU A 79 -16.60 -1.79 -5.68
N LEU A 80 -15.44 -1.81 -5.03
CA LEU A 80 -14.92 -3.04 -4.41
C LEU A 80 -15.43 -3.28 -2.99
N THR A 81 -15.59 -2.23 -2.20
CA THR A 81 -15.76 -2.37 -0.74
C THR A 81 -17.05 -1.75 -0.20
N LEU A 82 -17.64 -0.79 -0.94
CA LEU A 82 -18.66 0.11 -0.39
C LEU A 82 -19.96 0.13 -1.20
N LYS A 83 -20.25 -0.91 -2.00
CA LYS A 83 -21.41 -0.99 -2.92
C LYS A 83 -22.75 -0.63 -2.27
N ASP A 84 -22.90 -0.89 -0.97
CA ASP A 84 -24.16 -0.73 -0.22
C ASP A 84 -24.17 0.45 0.76
N LEU A 85 -23.17 1.34 0.73
CA LEU A 85 -23.15 2.52 1.60
C LEU A 85 -24.07 3.63 1.08
N ARG A 86 -24.82 4.23 2.01
CA ARG A 86 -25.70 5.38 1.72
C ARG A 86 -24.96 6.59 1.17
N ASN A 87 -23.66 6.73 1.47
CA ASN A 87 -22.83 7.85 1.06
C ASN A 87 -21.56 7.32 0.38
N PRO A 88 -21.45 7.40 -0.95
CA PRO A 88 -20.23 7.01 -1.65
C PRO A 88 -19.08 7.96 -1.28
N ILE A 89 -17.85 7.45 -1.33
CA ILE A 89 -16.65 8.27 -1.14
C ILE A 89 -16.58 9.31 -2.26
N LYS A 90 -16.45 10.58 -1.87
CA LYS A 90 -16.23 11.66 -2.83
C LYS A 90 -14.74 11.88 -3.05
N PRO A 91 -14.28 12.14 -4.28
CA PRO A 91 -12.87 12.36 -4.56
C PRO A 91 -12.26 13.53 -3.78
N GLU A 92 -13.03 14.57 -3.50
CA GLU A 92 -12.63 15.74 -2.71
C GLU A 92 -12.30 15.41 -1.25
N ASP A 93 -12.89 14.34 -0.70
CA ASP A 93 -12.68 13.90 0.68
C ASP A 93 -11.44 12.98 0.82
N LEU A 94 -10.74 12.70 -0.29
CA LEU A 94 -9.57 11.81 -0.31
C LEU A 94 -8.25 12.58 -0.22
N LEU A 95 -7.32 12.03 0.57
CA LEU A 95 -5.90 12.38 0.59
C LEU A 95 -5.07 11.18 0.16
N LEU A 96 -4.27 11.35 -0.90
CA LEU A 96 -3.31 10.35 -1.35
C LEU A 96 -1.97 10.58 -0.68
N LEU A 97 -1.49 9.54 -0.01
CA LEU A 97 -0.33 9.54 0.86
C LEU A 97 0.55 8.31 0.54
N SER A 98 1.85 8.42 0.80
CA SER A 98 2.86 7.40 0.57
C SER A 98 2.74 6.19 1.51
N GLY A 99 1.82 5.28 1.17
CA GLY A 99 1.64 4.01 1.86
C GLY A 99 0.93 4.10 3.20
N THR A 100 0.49 2.95 3.70
CA THR A 100 -0.34 2.86 4.91
C THR A 100 0.40 3.24 6.19
N THR A 101 1.71 2.98 6.28
CA THR A 101 2.53 3.37 7.44
C THR A 101 2.44 4.86 7.72
N MET A 102 2.66 5.69 6.69
CA MET A 102 2.58 7.15 6.85
C MET A 102 1.16 7.62 7.15
N ILE A 103 0.14 6.93 6.64
CA ILE A 103 -1.26 7.22 6.97
C ILE A 103 -1.52 6.97 8.45
N CYS A 104 -1.06 5.83 8.99
CA CYS A 104 -1.23 5.52 10.41
C CYS A 104 -0.51 6.55 11.30
N ASP A 105 0.72 6.93 10.95
CA ASP A 105 1.48 7.94 11.70
C ASP A 105 0.78 9.31 11.67
N LEU A 106 0.29 9.73 10.50
CA LEU A 106 -0.42 11.00 10.35
C LEU A 106 -1.75 10.99 11.11
N LEU A 107 -2.50 9.89 11.05
CA LEU A 107 -3.73 9.74 11.84
C LEU A 107 -3.43 9.80 13.33
N GLY A 108 -2.32 9.20 13.78
CA GLY A 108 -1.80 9.34 15.13
C GLY A 108 -1.67 10.80 15.55
N GLN A 109 -0.96 11.60 14.73
CA GLN A 109 -0.69 13.01 15.01
C GLN A 109 -1.92 13.93 14.90
N VAL A 110 -2.90 13.57 14.07
CA VAL A 110 -4.10 14.41 13.84
C VAL A 110 -5.21 14.10 14.83
N LEU A 111 -5.36 12.84 15.23
CA LEU A 111 -6.47 12.39 16.05
C LEU A 111 -6.16 12.35 17.55
N PHE A 112 -4.89 12.30 17.93
CA PHE A 112 -4.48 12.10 19.31
C PHE A 112 -3.51 13.18 19.77
N ASP A 113 -3.76 13.68 20.98
CA ASP A 113 -2.78 14.51 21.70
C ASP A 113 -1.76 13.64 22.46
N GLU A 114 -0.72 14.28 22.98
CA GLU A 114 0.21 13.64 23.92
C GLU A 114 -0.60 13.04 25.10
N ASP A 115 -0.27 11.80 25.47
CA ASP A 115 -0.92 10.98 26.52
C ASP A 115 -2.29 10.35 26.19
N GLU A 116 -2.84 10.56 24.99
CA GLU A 116 -4.04 9.83 24.56
C GLU A 116 -3.71 8.40 24.07
N VAL A 117 -4.72 7.52 24.11
CA VAL A 117 -4.54 6.07 23.82
C VAL A 117 -5.44 5.59 22.70
N LEU A 118 -4.86 4.81 21.78
CA LEU A 118 -5.57 4.06 20.75
C LEU A 118 -5.83 2.62 21.22
N LEU A 119 -7.09 2.20 21.23
CA LEU A 119 -7.45 0.81 21.49
C LEU A 119 -7.42 0.00 20.19
N ALA A 120 -6.66 -1.09 20.17
CA ALA A 120 -6.59 -2.04 19.05
C ALA A 120 -6.99 -3.45 19.51
N HIS A 121 -7.74 -4.17 18.67
CA HIS A 121 -8.10 -5.55 18.95
C HIS A 121 -6.90 -6.47 18.71
N SER A 122 -6.66 -7.41 19.65
CA SER A 122 -5.56 -8.38 19.54
C SER A 122 -6.01 -9.65 18.81
N PRO A 123 -5.17 -10.26 17.95
CA PRO A 123 -3.84 -9.82 17.53
C PRO A 123 -3.90 -8.68 16.50
N TYR A 124 -2.96 -7.75 16.58
CA TYR A 124 -2.82 -6.63 15.65
C TYR A 124 -1.51 -6.72 14.87
N TYR A 125 -1.44 -5.97 13.77
CA TYR A 125 -0.22 -5.80 12.97
C TYR A 125 0.83 -4.98 13.71
#